data_AF-A0AAP5P9E6-F1
#
_entry.id   AF-A0AAP5P9E6-F1
#
_cell.length_a   1.000
_cell.length_b   1.000
_cell.length_c   1.000
_cell.angle_alpha   90.00
_cell.angle_beta   90.00
_cell.angle_gamma   90.00
#
_symmetry.space_group_name_H-M   'P 1'
#
loop_
_entity.id
_entity.type
_entity.pdbx_description
1 polymer ?
#
loop_
_entity_poly.entity_id
_entity_poly.type
_entity_poly.pdbx_seq_one_letter_code
_entity_poly.pdbx_strand_id
1 'polypeptide(L)' 'MYDTQKIEGIRQIFITNGINIEYGEEDKIIDLDSLNFLSIMIDLEDFLGVALDDNEALFSLDYDTVTFNKILNCIESYIK' A
#
# COMPACT_ATOMS: atom_id res chain seq x y z
N MET A 1 4.23 17.08 -3.75
CA MET A 1 3.04 17.21 -2.89
C MET A 1 2.11 16.11 -3.37
N TYR A 2 1.89 15.08 -2.56
CA TYR A 2 1.08 13.94 -2.97
C TYR A 2 -0.35 14.41 -3.28
N ASP A 3 -0.98 13.80 -4.27
CA ASP A 3 -2.41 13.98 -4.49
C ASP A 3 -3.15 13.33 -3.31
N THR A 4 -3.73 14.16 -2.44
CA THR A 4 -4.50 13.71 -1.26
C THR A 4 -5.62 12.75 -1.67
N GLN A 5 -6.21 12.89 -2.86
CA GLN A 5 -7.27 11.99 -3.33
C GLN A 5 -6.72 10.61 -3.68
N LYS A 6 -5.53 10.53 -4.28
CA LYS A 6 -4.88 9.24 -4.58
C LYS A 6 -4.48 8.52 -3.29
N ILE A 7 -3.94 9.24 -2.30
CA ILE A 7 -3.59 8.63 -1.00
C ILE A 7 -4.83 8.03 -0.34
N GLU A 8 -5.93 8.77 -0.31
CA GLU A 8 -7.16 8.23 0.29
C GLU A 8 -7.74 7.06 -0.51
N GLY A 9 -7.65 7.10 -1.85
CA GLY A 9 -8.00 5.95 -2.68
C GLY A 9 -7.18 4.70 -2.34
N ILE A 10 -5.86 4.86 -2.18
CA ILE A 10 -4.97 3.78 -1.76
C ILE A 10 -5.37 3.28 -0.37
N ARG A 11 -5.64 4.15 0.61
CA ARG A 11 -6.12 3.71 1.93
C ARG A 11 -7.40 2.88 1.85
N GLN A 12 -8.35 3.27 0.99
CA GLN A 12 -9.59 2.53 0.81
C GLN A 12 -9.36 1.11 0.27
N ILE A 13 -8.32 0.89 -0.54
CA ILE A 13 -7.96 -0.46 -1.00
C ILE A 13 -7.59 -1.37 0.18
N PHE A 14 -6.75 -0.87 1.10
CA PHE A 14 -6.39 -1.63 2.30
C PHE A 14 -7.62 -1.98 3.14
N ILE A 15 -8.49 -1.00 3.39
CA ILE A 15 -9.72 -1.19 4.17
C ILE A 15 -10.67 -2.18 3.49
N THR A 16 -10.80 -2.12 2.16
CA THR A 16 -11.66 -3.02 1.37
C THR A 16 -11.14 -4.47 1.38
N ASN A 17 -9.82 -4.65 1.45
CA ASN A 17 -9.17 -5.95 1.62
C ASN A 17 -9.15 -6.44 3.08
N GLY A 18 -9.85 -5.76 4.00
CA GLY A 18 -9.93 -6.16 5.40
C GLY A 18 -8.69 -5.81 6.23
N ILE A 19 -7.78 -5.01 5.68
CA ILE A 19 -6.58 -4.55 6.37
C ILE A 19 -6.85 -3.23 7.06
N ASN A 20 -6.70 -3.23 8.39
CA ASN A 20 -6.86 -2.03 9.19
C ASN A 20 -5.58 -1.21 9.20
N ILE A 21 -5.72 0.10 9.04
CA ILE A 21 -4.65 1.08 9.18
C ILE A 21 -4.91 1.87 10.47
N GLU A 22 -4.03 1.73 11.46
CA GLU A 22 -4.05 2.52 12.68
C GLU A 22 -3.35 3.87 12.48
N TYR A 23 -4.10 4.95 12.66
CA TYR A 23 -3.60 6.31 12.49
C TYR A 23 -2.58 6.66 13.59
N GLY A 24 -1.36 7.01 13.17
CA GLY A 24 -0.25 7.37 14.04
C GLY A 24 0.84 8.14 13.30
N GLU A 25 2.04 8.27 13.87
CA GLU A 25 3.14 8.97 13.19
C GLU A 25 3.58 8.25 11.89
N GLU A 26 3.43 6.93 11.81
CA GLU A 26 3.82 6.15 10.64
C GLU A 26 2.69 5.35 9.98
N ASP A 27 1.45 5.45 10.48
CA ASP A 27 0.28 4.66 10.06
C ASP A 27 0.55 3.16 9.98
N LYS A 28 0.23 2.45 11.06
CA LYS A 28 0.54 1.02 11.20
C LYS A 28 -0.47 0.18 10.44
N ILE A 29 0.04 -0.83 9.73
CA ILE A 29 -0.77 -1.85 9.10
C ILE A 29 -0.88 -3.03 10.06
N ILE A 30 -2.11 -3.50 10.29
CA ILE A 30 -2.39 -4.61 11.21
C ILE A 30 -2.79 -5.84 10.41
N ASP A 31 -2.28 -7.01 10.82
CA ASP A 31 -2.64 -8.33 10.28
C ASP A 31 -2.41 -8.46 8.76
N LEU A 32 -1.34 -7.84 8.24
CA LEU A 32 -0.95 -8.05 6.85
C LEU A 32 -0.25 -9.40 6.71
N ASP A 33 -0.85 -10.27 5.91
CA ASP A 33 -0.25 -11.52 5.48
C ASP A 33 0.06 -11.49 3.97
N SER A 34 0.74 -12.52 3.47
CA SER A 34 1.13 -12.61 2.06
C SER A 34 -0.06 -12.66 1.08
N LEU A 35 -1.21 -13.22 1.49
CA LEU A 35 -2.37 -13.33 0.61
C LEU A 35 -3.10 -12.00 0.51
N ASN A 36 -3.32 -11.34 1.64
CA ASN A 36 -3.93 -10.01 1.70
C ASN A 36 -3.02 -8.98 1.02
N PHE A 37 -1.70 -9.09 1.19
CA PHE A 37 -0.74 -8.25 0.49
C PHE A 37 -0.86 -8.40 -1.02
N LEU A 38 -0.88 -9.62 -1.55
CA LEU A 38 -1.08 -9.85 -2.99
C LEU A 38 -2.41 -9.30 -3.50
N SER A 39 -3.50 -9.48 -2.73
CA SER A 39 -4.81 -8.92 -3.07
C SER A 39 -4.77 -7.39 -3.16
N ILE A 40 -4.13 -6.75 -2.18
CA ILE A 40 -3.91 -5.29 -2.17
C ILE A 40 -3.08 -4.86 -3.38
N MET A 41 -2.01 -5.58 -3.72
CA MET A 41 -1.16 -5.22 -4.87
C MET A 41 -1.95 -5.23 -6.18
N ILE A 42 -2.79 -6.25 -6.41
CA ILE A 42 -3.64 -6.33 -7.61
C ILE A 42 -4.58 -5.13 -7.69
N ASP A 43 -5.29 -4.82 -6.60
CA ASP A 43 -6.22 -3.68 -6.56
C ASP A 43 -5.48 -2.34 -6.72
N LEU A 44 -4.24 -2.26 -6.24
CA LEU A 44 -3.41 -1.06 -6.33
C LEU A 44 -2.86 -0.86 -7.74
N GLU A 45 -2.48 -1.93 -8.44
CA GLU A 45 -2.15 -1.91 -9.87
C GLU A 45 -3.34 -1.41 -10.70
N ASP A 46 -4.54 -1.95 -10.45
CA ASP A 46 -5.78 -1.54 -11.12
C ASP A 46 -6.12 -0.07 -10.86
N PHE A 47 -5.97 0.39 -9.61
CA PHE A 47 -6.25 1.78 -9.24
C PHE A 47 -5.25 2.77 -9.85
N LEU A 48 -3.97 2.42 -9.86
CA LEU A 48 -2.91 3.27 -10.41
C LEU A 48 -2.78 3.16 -11.93
N GLY A 49 -3.32 2.09 -12.53
CA GLY A 49 -3.17 1.81 -13.96
C GLY A 49 -1.74 1.45 -14.35
N VAL A 50 -0.98 0.84 -13.45
CA VAL A 50 0.44 0.48 -13.64
C VAL A 50 0.68 -0.94 -13.16
N ALA A 51 1.73 -1.58 -13.67
CA ALA A 51 2.24 -2.83 -13.11
C ALA A 51 3.27 -2.53 -12.01
N LEU A 52 3.17 -3.23 -10.89
CA LEU A 52 4.04 -3.11 -9.71
C LEU A 52 4.95 -4.33 -9.53
N ASP A 53 4.80 -5.34 -10.39
CA ASP A 53 5.62 -6.54 -10.47
C ASP A 53 7.14 -6.26 -10.52
N ASP A 54 7.55 -5.18 -11.19
CA ASP A 54 8.94 -4.74 -11.26
C ASP A 54 9.45 -3.99 -10.00
N ASN A 55 8.58 -3.74 -9.02
CA ASN A 55 8.94 -2.98 -7.82
C ASN A 55 9.47 -3.91 -6.70
N GLU A 56 10.73 -4.31 -6.83
CA GLU A 56 11.41 -5.18 -5.86
C GLU A 56 11.33 -4.66 -4.42
N ALA A 57 11.25 -3.33 -4.24
CA ALA A 57 11.16 -2.72 -2.92
C ALA A 57 9.85 -3.06 -2.21
N LEU A 58 8.73 -3.19 -2.94
CA LEU A 58 7.44 -3.63 -2.36
C LEU A 58 7.50 -5.07 -1.87
N PHE A 59 8.05 -5.98 -2.68
CA PHE A 59 8.12 -7.41 -2.35
C PHE A 59 9.20 -7.75 -1.32
N SER A 60 10.11 -6.81 -1.06
CA SER A 60 11.14 -6.94 -0.01
C SER A 60 10.71 -6.36 1.34
N LEU A 61 9.48 -5.86 1.46
CA LEU A 61 8.96 -5.32 2.72
C LEU A 61 8.79 -6.43 3.74
N ASP A 62 9.23 -6.14 4.97
CA ASP A 62 8.98 -7.00 6.12
C ASP A 62 7.56 -6.81 6.62
N TYR A 63 6.71 -7.81 6.42
CA TYR A 63 5.28 -7.78 6.78
C TYR A 63 5.04 -7.55 8.27
N ASP A 64 5.98 -7.93 9.15
CA ASP A 64 5.85 -7.73 10.60
C ASP A 64 6.02 -6.26 11.00
N THR A 65 6.71 -5.46 10.18
CA THR A 65 7.08 -4.07 10.49
C THR A 65 6.70 -3.06 9.41
N VAL A 66 5.94 -3.49 8.40
CA VAL A 66 5.52 -2.63 7.31
C VAL A 66 4.49 -1.60 7.79
N THR A 67 4.61 -0.40 7.26
CA THR A 67 3.70 0.70 7.55
C THR A 67 3.12 1.22 6.24
N PHE A 68 1.99 1.91 6.34
CA PHE A 68 1.34 2.49 5.18
C PHE A 68 2.27 3.48 4.46
N ASN A 69 3.01 4.29 5.22
CA ASN A 69 3.99 5.22 4.67
C ASN A 69 5.14 4.53 3.94
N LYS A 70 5.61 3.36 4.41
CA LYS A 70 6.63 2.58 3.69
C LYS A 70 6.12 2.12 2.34
N ILE A 71 4.87 1.62 2.29
CA ILE A 71 4.26 1.22 1.02
C ILE A 71 4.14 2.43 0.10
N LEU A 72 3.59 3.55 0.59
CA LEU A 72 3.48 4.79 -0.19
C LEU A 72 4.82 5.25 -0.76
N ASN A 73 5.91 5.15 0.01
CA ASN A 73 7.25 5.50 -0.47
C ASN A 73 7.71 4.58 -1.61
N CYS A 74 7.40 3.29 -1.55
CA CYS A 74 7.73 2.36 -2.64
C CYS A 74 6.98 2.69 -3.93
N ILE A 75 5.76 3.22 -3.83
CA ILE A 75 4.91 3.54 -5.00
C ILE A 75 4.87 5.04 -5.31
N GLU A 76 5.69 5.87 -4.66
CA GLU A 76 5.66 7.33 -4.79
C GLU A 76 5.82 7.77 -6.25
N SER A 77 6.64 7.06 -7.04
CA SER A 77 6.85 7.33 -8.47
C SER A 77 5.60 7.22 -9.33
N TYR A 78 4.61 6.44 -8.90
CA TYR A 78 3.36 6.20 -9.63
C TYR A 78 2.21 7.10 -9.14
N ILE A 79 2.35 7.68 -7.94
CA ILE A 79 1.35 8.57 -7.36
C ILE A 79 1.54 10.03 -7.82
N LYS A 80 2.78 10.43 -8.18
CA LYS A 80 3.12 11.79 -8.62
C LYS A 80 2.34 12.29 -9.83
#